data_AF-A0A7W1XQU7-F1
#
_entry.id   AF-A0A7W1XQU7-F1
#
_cell.length_a   1.000
_cell.length_b   1.000
_cell.length_c   1.000
_cell.angle_alpha   90.00
_cell.angle_beta   90.00
_cell.angle_gamma   90.00
#
_symmetry.space_group_name_H-M   'P 1'
#
loop_
_entity.id
_entity.type
_entity.pdbx_description
1 polymer ?
#
loop_
_entity_poly.entity_id
_entity_poly.type
_entity_poly.pdbx_seq_one_letter_code
_entity_poly.pdbx_strand_id
1 'polypeptide(L)'
;MKSSQKKKKFATGIRVFLVVIGVFLTAFGVEMFLMPIQIMTGGIIGISGILSHVTEMEMGIFLFFLNFLFLLRHIRIVNRIRAFLATFSLILLTIFII
;
A
#
# COMPACT_ATOMS: atom_id res chain seq x y z
N MET A 1 34.89 8.39 10.07
CA MET A 1 33.76 8.71 9.16
C MET A 1 32.92 7.49 8.68
N LYS A 2 33.13 6.25 9.17
CA LYS A 2 32.35 5.04 8.76
C LYS A 2 31.16 4.68 9.69
N SER A 3 31.08 5.23 10.90
CA SER A 3 30.06 4.89 11.91
C SER A 3 28.65 5.42 11.59
N SER A 4 28.53 6.56 10.89
CA SER A 4 27.24 7.18 10.55
C SER A 4 26.49 6.46 9.41
N GLN A 5 27.22 5.82 8.47
CA GLN A 5 26.60 5.07 7.37
C GLN A 5 25.99 3.73 7.81
N LYS A 6 26.60 3.05 8.79
CA LYS A 6 26.06 1.79 9.33
C LYS A 6 24.71 2.00 10.04
N LYS A 7 24.56 3.11 10.77
CA LYS A 7 23.28 3.51 11.39
C LYS A 7 22.20 3.83 10.36
N LYS A 8 22.52 4.50 9.24
CA LYS A 8 21.56 4.77 8.15
C LYS A 8 21.07 3.51 7.44
N LYS A 9 21.96 2.53 7.19
CA LYS A 9 21.57 1.24 6.57
C LYS A 9 20.70 0.40 7.51
N PHE A 10 21.05 0.32 8.79
CA PHE A 10 20.26 -0.42 9.79
C PHE A 10 18.85 0.18 9.99
N ALA A 11 18.76 1.51 10.05
CA ALA A 11 17.48 2.21 10.13
C ALA A 11 16.60 2.00 8.88
N THR A 12 17.20 1.74 7.72
CA THR A 12 16.44 1.45 6.49
C THR A 12 15.87 0.03 6.48
N GLY A 13 16.63 -0.95 6.99
CA GLY A 13 16.16 -2.34 7.11
C GLY A 13 14.94 -2.47 8.04
N ILE A 14 14.99 -1.83 9.21
CA ILE A 14 13.85 -1.78 10.15
C ILE A 14 12.63 -1.12 9.52
N ARG A 15 12.81 -0.04 8.73
CA ARG A 15 11.70 0.61 8.03
C ARG A 15 11.00 -0.31 7.05
N VAL A 16 11.77 -1.07 6.25
CA VAL A 16 11.18 -2.03 5.30
C VAL A 16 10.43 -3.12 6.05
N PHE A 17 11.00 -3.65 7.13
CA PHE A 17 10.33 -4.67 7.96
C PHE A 17 9.01 -4.16 8.55
N LEU A 18 9.00 -2.95 9.11
CA LEU A 18 7.78 -2.31 9.63
C LEU A 18 6.74 -2.07 8.53
N VAL A 19 7.17 -1.72 7.32
CA VAL A 19 6.28 -1.57 6.16
C VAL A 19 5.63 -2.90 5.79
N VAL A 20 6.39 -3.99 5.72
CA VAL A 20 5.83 -5.32 5.39
C VAL A 20 4.80 -5.76 6.42
N ILE A 21 5.10 -5.60 7.71
CA ILE A 21 4.16 -5.90 8.80
C ILE A 21 2.90 -5.04 8.70
N GLY A 22 3.08 -3.73 8.47
CA GLY A 22 1.96 -2.80 8.34
C GLY A 22 1.05 -3.14 7.15
N VAL A 23 1.64 -3.52 6.01
CA VAL A 23 0.89 -3.95 4.83
C VAL A 23 0.11 -5.23 5.11
N PHE A 24 0.73 -6.22 5.77
CA PHE A 24 0.06 -7.45 6.15
C PHE A 24 -1.13 -7.22 7.09
N LEU A 25 -0.93 -6.41 8.14
CA LEU A 25 -2.01 -6.01 9.06
C LEU A 25 -3.14 -5.26 8.34
N THR A 26 -2.78 -4.40 7.38
CA THR A 26 -3.76 -3.64 6.59
C THR A 26 -4.59 -4.58 5.71
N ALA A 27 -3.93 -5.48 4.98
CA ALA A 27 -4.62 -6.45 4.13
C ALA A 27 -5.57 -7.34 4.95
N PHE A 28 -5.07 -7.91 6.06
CA PHE A 28 -5.87 -8.72 6.96
C PHE A 28 -7.07 -7.94 7.53
N GLY A 29 -6.85 -6.67 7.92
CA GLY A 29 -7.91 -5.79 8.38
C GLY A 29 -8.99 -5.56 7.32
N VAL A 30 -8.58 -5.26 6.09
CA VAL A 30 -9.50 -5.00 4.98
C VAL A 30 -10.28 -6.25 4.61
N GLU A 31 -9.63 -7.39 4.46
CA GLU A 31 -10.22 -8.62 3.95
C GLU A 31 -11.12 -9.30 5.00
N MET A 32 -10.67 -9.38 6.26
CA MET A 32 -11.41 -10.11 7.31
C MET A 32 -12.46 -9.26 8.03
N PHE A 33 -12.31 -7.93 8.07
CA PHE A 33 -13.24 -7.06 8.79
C PHE A 33 -14.04 -6.15 7.87
N LEU A 34 -13.39 -5.46 6.92
CA LEU A 34 -14.10 -4.45 6.12
C LEU A 34 -14.92 -5.08 4.99
N MET A 35 -14.37 -6.08 4.31
CA MET A 35 -15.05 -6.76 3.21
C MET A 35 -16.34 -7.47 3.69
N PRO A 36 -16.34 -8.23 4.80
CA PRO A 36 -17.52 -8.96 5.25
C PRO A 36 -18.60 -8.06 5.86
N ILE A 37 -18.19 -6.97 6.53
CA ILE A 37 -19.12 -6.02 7.15
C ILE A 37 -19.51 -4.91 6.14
N GLN A 38 -18.98 -4.95 4.90
CA GLN A 38 -19.20 -3.96 3.85
C GLN A 38 -18.93 -2.51 4.30
N ILE A 39 -18.02 -2.34 5.26
CA ILE A 39 -17.65 -1.02 5.77
C ILE A 39 -16.69 -0.38 4.78
N MET A 40 -17.16 0.70 4.15
CA MET A 40 -16.33 1.43 3.21
C MET A 40 -15.39 2.38 3.93
N THR A 41 -14.08 2.16 3.75
CA THR A 41 -13.05 3.11 4.17
C THR A 41 -13.05 4.34 3.27
N GLY A 42 -12.45 5.44 3.73
CA GLY A 42 -12.14 6.58 2.86
C GLY A 42 -10.93 6.31 1.95
N GLY A 43 -10.77 7.14 0.91
CA GLY A 43 -9.58 7.10 0.04
C GLY A 43 -9.63 6.04 -1.05
N ILE A 44 -8.46 5.60 -1.53
CA ILE A 44 -8.34 4.72 -2.71
C ILE A 44 -8.91 3.31 -2.44
N ILE A 45 -8.69 2.77 -1.24
CA ILE A 45 -9.22 1.45 -0.85
C ILE A 45 -10.76 1.47 -0.88
N GLY A 46 -11.38 2.51 -0.34
CA GLY A 46 -12.84 2.71 -0.39
C GLY A 46 -13.41 2.81 -1.79
N ILE A 47 -12.82 3.69 -2.63
CA ILE A 47 -13.25 3.86 -4.02
C ILE A 47 -13.13 2.53 -4.78
N SER A 48 -12.07 1.76 -4.53
CA SER A 48 -11.87 0.43 -5.13
C SER A 48 -12.93 -0.56 -4.69
N GLY A 49 -13.36 -0.51 -3.42
CA GLY A 49 -14.43 -1.36 -2.89
C GLY A 49 -15.80 -1.02 -3.47
N ILE A 50 -16.11 0.27 -3.64
CA ILE A 50 -17.35 0.71 -4.31
C ILE A 50 -17.39 0.21 -5.74
N LEU A 51 -16.31 0.44 -6.50
CA LEU A 51 -16.22 0.01 -7.89
C LEU A 51 -16.32 -1.51 -8.00
N SER A 52 -15.65 -2.25 -7.11
CA SER A 52 -15.73 -3.71 -7.04
C SER A 52 -17.17 -4.20 -6.82
N HIS A 53 -17.92 -3.57 -5.91
CA HIS A 53 -19.30 -3.94 -5.63
C HIS A 53 -20.26 -3.64 -6.81
N VAL A 54 -19.99 -2.57 -7.57
CA VAL A 54 -20.82 -2.17 -8.72
C VAL A 54 -20.49 -2.96 -10.00
N THR A 55 -19.23 -3.36 -10.17
CA THR A 55 -18.76 -4.04 -11.39
C THR A 55 -18.61 -5.55 -11.24
N GLU A 56 -18.83 -6.08 -10.03
CA GLU A 56 -18.61 -7.49 -9.66
C GLU A 56 -17.17 -7.98 -9.92
N MET A 57 -16.22 -7.06 -10.13
CA MET A 57 -14.80 -7.38 -10.33
C MET A 57 -14.04 -7.34 -9.01
N GLU A 58 -12.89 -8.02 -8.96
CA GLU A 58 -12.02 -8.08 -7.79
C GLU A 58 -11.53 -6.68 -7.38
N MET A 59 -11.65 -6.39 -6.08
CA MET A 59 -11.24 -5.11 -5.49
C MET A 59 -9.75 -4.83 -5.71
N GLY A 60 -8.91 -5.87 -5.71
CA GLY A 60 -7.47 -5.77 -5.94
C GLY A 60 -7.11 -5.10 -7.27
N ILE A 61 -7.91 -5.33 -8.33
CA ILE A 61 -7.68 -4.77 -9.67
C ILE A 61 -7.86 -3.25 -9.66
N PHE A 62 -8.96 -2.76 -9.10
CA PHE A 62 -9.21 -1.32 -8.99
C PHE A 62 -8.20 -0.64 -8.08
N LEU A 63 -7.83 -1.32 -6.99
CA LEU A 63 -6.87 -0.81 -6.02
C LEU A 63 -5.49 -0.65 -6.67
N PHE A 64 -5.08 -1.60 -7.52
CA PHE A 64 -3.86 -1.49 -8.31
C PHE A 64 -3.91 -0.31 -9.28
N PHE A 65 -4.94 -0.23 -10.12
CA PHE A 65 -5.05 0.80 -11.16
C PHE A 65 -5.12 2.21 -10.59
N LEU A 66 -5.98 2.44 -9.59
CA LEU A 66 -6.14 3.75 -8.97
C LEU A 66 -4.86 4.17 -8.25
N ASN A 67 -4.21 3.26 -7.52
CA ASN A 67 -2.94 3.57 -6.88
C ASN A 67 -1.82 3.82 -7.89
N PHE A 68 -1.79 3.09 -9.00
CA PHE A 68 -0.81 3.31 -10.05
C PHE A 68 -0.94 4.72 -10.65
N LEU A 69 -2.18 5.16 -10.92
CA LEU A 69 -2.45 6.52 -11.40
C LEU A 69 -1.97 7.59 -10.41
N PHE A 70 -2.23 7.40 -9.11
CA PHE A 70 -1.74 8.28 -8.05
C PHE A 70 -0.21 8.25 -7.94
N LEU A 71 0.40 7.08 -8.07
CA LEU A 71 1.84 6.89 -7.95
C LEU A 71 2.59 7.67 -9.03
N LEU A 72 2.13 7.63 -10.28
CA LEU A 72 2.74 8.39 -11.39
C LEU A 72 2.83 9.89 -11.09
N ARG A 73 1.78 10.45 -10.47
CA ARG A 73 1.76 11.85 -10.04
C ARG A 73 2.64 12.09 -8.82
N HIS A 74 2.69 11.15 -7.89
CA HIS A 74 3.41 11.27 -6.63
C HIS A 74 4.93 11.19 -6.77
N ILE A 75 5.44 10.36 -7.71
CA ILE A 75 6.88 10.19 -7.98
C ILE A 75 7.54 11.52 -8.38
N ARG A 76 6.80 12.46 -8.99
CA ARG A 76 7.34 13.77 -9.42
C ARG A 76 7.51 14.78 -8.28
N ILE A 77 6.79 14.61 -7.18
CA ILE A 77 6.73 15.60 -6.07
C ILE A 77 7.60 15.14 -4.88
N VAL A 78 7.74 13.83 -4.68
CA VAL A 78 8.36 13.24 -3.49
C VAL A 78 9.79 12.75 -3.73
N ASN A 79 10.63 12.84 -2.69
CA ASN A 79 11.98 12.29 -2.69
C ASN A 79 12.00 10.80 -3.08
N ARG A 80 12.96 10.39 -3.93
CA ARG A 80 13.05 9.03 -4.50
C ARG A 80 12.92 7.88 -3.50
N ILE A 81 13.49 8.03 -2.29
CA ILE A 81 13.42 6.99 -1.25
C ILE A 81 11.98 6.77 -0.76
N ARG A 82 11.22 7.85 -0.53
CA ARG A 82 9.82 7.76 -0.08
C ARG A 82 8.92 7.23 -1.20
N ALA A 83 9.17 7.65 -2.44
CA ALA A 83 8.45 7.13 -3.60
C ALA A 83 8.68 5.60 -3.77
N PHE A 84 9.91 5.13 -3.58
CA PHE A 84 10.22 3.70 -3.61
C PHE A 84 9.50 2.92 -2.51
N LEU A 85 9.54 3.40 -1.25
CA LEU A 85 8.82 2.75 -0.15
C LEU A 85 7.31 2.70 -0.38
N ALA A 86 6.71 3.78 -0.90
CA ALA A 86 5.27 3.83 -1.20
C ALA A 86 4.89 2.83 -2.31
N THR A 87 5.68 2.78 -3.39
CA THR A 87 5.47 1.83 -4.50
C THR A 87 5.59 0.39 -4.02
N PHE A 88 6.62 0.10 -3.22
CA PHE A 88 6.86 -1.24 -2.67
C PHE A 88 5.70 -1.68 -1.75
N SER A 89 5.25 -0.79 -0.87
CA SER A 89 4.10 -1.06 0.01
C SER A 89 2.83 -1.37 -0.78
N LEU A 90 2.61 -0.63 -1.88
CA LEU A 90 1.44 -0.80 -2.74
C LEU A 90 1.42 -2.13 -3.47
N ILE A 91 2.56 -2.52 -4.04
CA ILE A 91 2.68 -3.81 -4.73
C ILE A 91 2.40 -4.95 -3.76
N LEU A 92 2.96 -4.90 -2.53
CA LEU A 92 2.65 -5.92 -1.52
C LEU A 92 1.18 -5.91 -1.13
N LEU A 93 0.58 -4.74 -0.94
CA LEU A 93 -0.82 -4.62 -0.50
C LEU A 93 -1.77 -5.23 -1.54
N THR A 94 -1.54 -4.96 -2.82
CA THR A 94 -2.33 -5.56 -3.92
C THR A 94 -2.15 -7.07 -4.00
N ILE A 95 -0.97 -7.61 -3.73
CA ILE A 95 -0.75 -9.07 -3.75
C ILE A 95 -1.49 -9.75 -2.60
N PHE A 96 -1.56 -9.10 -1.44
CA PHE A 96 -2.24 -9.65 -0.27
C PHE A 96 -3.76 -9.49 -0.32
N ILE A 97 -4.27 -8.44 -0.96
CA ILE A 97 -5.70 -8.23 -1.17
C ILE A 97 -6.05 -8.82 -2.54
N ILE A 98 -6.44 -10.09 -2.54
CA ILE A 98 -6.99 -10.81 -3.70
C ILE A 98 -8.50 -10.93 -3.53
#